data_AF-A0A3M2UC64-F1
#
_entry.id   AF-A0A3M2UC64-F1
#
_cell.length_a   1.000
_cell.length_b   1.000
_cell.length_c   1.000
_cell.angle_alpha   90.00
_cell.angle_beta   90.00
_cell.angle_gamma   90.00
#
_symmetry.space_group_name_H-M   'P 1'
#
loop_
_entity.id
_entity.type
_entity.pdbx_description
1 polymer ?
#
loop_
_entity_poly.entity_id
_entity_poly.type
_entity_poly.pdbx_seq_one_letter_code
_entity_poly.pdbx_strand_id
1 'polypeptide(L)'
;QGLVVSRLKRVRYGPVFLNSDLPMGRWREMSQYEVDILSAEVGLQPVAQPQMNAKTKDKMERLQRQSSRPLGKGERVVRTLRPAAGAPATGDRTPRQ
;
A
#
# COMPACT_ATOMS: atom_id res chain seq x y z
N GLN A 1 -26.00 -10.43 2.38
CA GLN A 1 -24.82 -10.89 1.62
C GLN A 1 -23.79 -11.42 2.64
N GLY A 2 -23.61 -12.74 2.74
CA GLY A 2 -22.85 -13.41 3.81
C GLY A 2 -21.39 -13.72 3.45
N LEU A 3 -20.68 -12.81 2.78
CA LEU A 3 -19.27 -13.01 2.40
C LEU A 3 -18.32 -12.55 3.50
N VAL A 4 -17.33 -13.39 3.83
CA VAL A 4 -16.22 -13.05 4.73
C VAL A 4 -15.02 -12.63 3.92
N VAL A 5 -14.56 -11.38 4.10
CA VAL A 5 -13.38 -10.85 3.41
C VAL A 5 -12.13 -11.20 4.21
N SER A 6 -11.30 -12.10 3.68
CA SER A 6 -10.05 -12.52 4.31
C SER A 6 -8.90 -11.53 4.11
N ARG A 7 -8.89 -10.82 2.97
CA ARG A 7 -7.90 -9.78 2.64
C ARG A 7 -8.51 -8.77 1.68
N LEU A 8 -8.36 -7.50 2.00
CA LEU A 8 -8.75 -6.38 1.13
C LEU A 8 -7.54 -5.51 0.84
N LYS A 9 -7.18 -5.34 -0.44
CA LYS A 9 -6.13 -4.42 -0.88
C LYS A 9 -6.73 -3.44 -1.88
N ARG A 10 -6.49 -2.15 -1.66
CA ARG A 10 -6.78 -1.11 -2.65
C ARG A 10 -5.69 -1.10 -3.72
N VAL A 11 -6.07 -1.39 -4.97
CA VAL A 11 -5.14 -1.48 -6.12
C VAL A 11 -5.12 -0.23 -7.00
N ARG A 12 -6.15 0.61 -6.90
CA ARG A 12 -6.29 1.87 -7.66
C ARG A 12 -7.02 2.92 -6.84
N TYR A 13 -6.82 4.18 -7.19
CA TYR A 13 -7.58 5.31 -6.67
C TYR A 13 -7.91 6.25 -7.83
N GLY A 14 -9.21 6.39 -8.13
CA GLY A 14 -9.67 7.06 -9.35
C GLY A 14 -8.96 6.48 -10.59
N PRO A 15 -8.45 7.34 -11.49
CA PRO A 15 -7.72 6.91 -12.69
C PRO A 15 -6.27 6.47 -12.43
N VAL A 16 -5.75 6.58 -11.20
CA VAL A 16 -4.36 6.22 -10.88
C VAL A 16 -4.26 4.81 -10.31
N PHE A 17 -3.35 4.02 -10.89
CA PHE A 17 -3.00 2.69 -10.40
C PHE A 17 -1.85 2.75 -9.39
N LEU A 18 -1.94 1.95 -8.33
CA LEU A 18 -0.80 1.76 -7.44
C LEU A 18 0.15 0.73 -8.06
N ASN A 19 1.19 1.20 -8.76
CA ASN A 19 2.18 0.33 -9.38
C ASN A 19 2.76 -0.66 -8.36
N SER A 20 2.88 -1.93 -8.77
CA SER A 20 3.37 -3.04 -7.95
C SER A 20 4.78 -2.82 -7.40
N ASP A 21 5.52 -1.89 -8.00
CA ASP A 21 6.92 -1.60 -7.70
C ASP A 21 7.08 -0.81 -6.39
N LEU A 22 6.01 -0.26 -5.82
CA LEU A 22 6.05 0.42 -4.52
C LEU A 22 5.93 -0.60 -3.37
N PRO A 23 6.98 -0.82 -2.56
CA PRO A 23 6.92 -1.74 -1.45
C PRO A 23 5.89 -1.31 -0.39
N MET A 24 5.26 -2.28 0.26
CA MET A 24 4.30 -2.01 1.34
C MET A 24 4.95 -1.18 2.46
N GLY A 25 4.24 -0.15 2.91
CA GLY A 25 4.73 0.77 3.94
C GLY A 25 5.67 1.87 3.40
N ARG A 26 5.88 1.94 2.07
CA ARG A 26 6.57 3.06 1.44
C ARG A 26 5.60 3.96 0.70
N TRP A 27 6.01 5.21 0.54
CA TRP A 27 5.34 6.20 -0.28
C TRP A 27 6.28 6.62 -1.41
N ARG A 28 5.68 7.05 -2.51
CA ARG A 28 6.36 7.64 -3.66
C ARG A 28 5.64 8.93 -3.99
N GLU A 29 6.38 9.94 -4.40
CA GLU A 29 5.78 11.12 -4.97
C GLU A 29 5.15 10.80 -6.32
N MET A 30 4.05 11.48 -6.58
CA MET A 30 3.28 11.33 -7.80
C MET A 30 3.93 12.16 -8.90
N SER A 31 3.95 11.63 -10.13
CA SER A 31 4.41 12.39 -11.30
C SER A 31 3.43 13.51 -11.64
N GLN A 32 3.90 14.53 -12.36
CA GLN A 32 3.04 15.63 -12.83
C GLN A 32 1.79 15.11 -13.56
N TYR A 33 1.96 14.13 -14.45
CA TYR A 33 0.86 13.52 -15.19
C TYR A 33 -0.20 12.90 -14.28
N GLU A 34 0.21 12.11 -13.28
CA GLU A 34 -0.72 11.49 -12.34
C GLU A 34 -1.46 12.56 -11.49
N VAL A 35 -0.80 13.67 -11.15
CA VAL A 35 -1.42 14.81 -10.45
C VAL A 35 -2.44 15.53 -11.33
N ASP A 36 -2.09 15.76 -12.60
CA ASP A 36 -2.96 16.46 -13.56
C ASP A 36 -4.24 15.66 -13.82
N ILE A 37 -4.13 14.34 -14.01
CA ILE A 37 -5.31 13.49 -14.24
C ILE A 37 -6.21 13.48 -13.00
N LEU A 38 -5.64 13.37 -11.79
CA LEU A 38 -6.45 13.42 -10.57
C LEU A 38 -7.15 14.77 -10.38
N SER A 39 -6.48 15.86 -10.76
CA SER A 39 -7.05 17.20 -10.71
C SER A 39 -8.19 17.34 -11.72
N ALA A 40 -8.03 16.79 -12.93
CA ALA A 40 -9.06 16.78 -13.97
C ALA A 40 -10.32 16.00 -13.54
N GLU A 41 -10.17 14.88 -12.82
CA GLU A 41 -11.31 14.08 -12.32
C GLU A 41 -12.23 14.89 -11.39
N VAL A 42 -11.66 15.83 -10.62
CA VAL A 42 -12.43 16.70 -9.71
C VAL A 42 -12.74 18.08 -10.34
N GLY A 43 -12.48 18.26 -11.63
CA GLY A 43 -12.75 19.51 -12.36
C GLY A 43 -11.81 20.67 -12.01
N LEU A 44 -10.63 20.39 -11.43
CA LEU A 44 -9.63 21.40 -11.12
C LEU A 44 -8.70 21.64 -12.32
N GLN A 45 -8.23 22.88 -12.45
CA GLN A 45 -7.23 23.23 -13.44
C GLN A 45 -5.88 22.57 -13.09
N PRO A 46 -5.15 22.00 -14.07
CA PRO A 46 -3.84 21.42 -13.85
C PRO A 46 -2.87 22.46 -13.26
N VAL A 47 -2.33 22.19 -12.08
CA VAL A 47 -1.31 23.03 -11.45
C VAL A 47 0.04 22.38 -11.69
N ALA A 48 0.89 23.07 -12.46
CA ALA A 48 2.27 22.64 -12.66
C ALA A 48 2.99 22.58 -11.30
N GLN A 49 3.51 21.41 -10.94
CA GLN A 49 4.32 21.29 -9.74
C GLN A 49 5.59 22.13 -9.89
N PRO A 50 5.98 22.88 -8.85
CA PRO A 50 7.24 23.59 -8.84
C PRO A 50 8.38 22.58 -9.03
N GLN A 51 9.25 22.83 -10.01
CA GLN A 51 10.33 21.90 -10.36
C GLN A 51 11.22 21.66 -9.14
N MET A 52 11.31 20.40 -8.71
CA MET A 52 12.09 20.03 -7.54
C MET A 52 13.58 20.23 -7.81
N ASN A 53 14.19 21.17 -7.09
CA ASN A 53 15.64 21.36 -7.10
C ASN A 53 16.36 20.10 -6.62
N ALA A 54 17.53 19.79 -7.19
CA ALA A 54 18.29 18.57 -6.90
C ALA A 54 18.58 18.34 -5.40
N LYS A 55 18.77 19.43 -4.63
CA LYS A 55 19.00 19.38 -3.18
C LYS A 55 17.78 18.89 -2.39
N THR A 56 16.58 19.17 -2.88
CA THR A 56 15.32 18.75 -2.24
C THR A 56 15.12 17.24 -2.44
N LYS A 57 15.46 16.74 -3.64
CA LYS A 57 15.40 15.32 -3.99
C LYS A 57 16.30 14.46 -3.10
N ASP A 58 17.53 14.90 -2.83
CA ASP A 58 18.50 14.19 -1.98
C ASP A 58 18.04 14.10 -0.51
N LYS A 59 17.54 15.21 0.04
CA LYS A 59 16.94 15.25 1.39
C LYS A 59 15.75 14.30 1.49
N MET A 60 14.96 14.17 0.42
CA MET A 60 13.81 13.26 0.39
C MET A 60 14.19 11.80 0.24
N GLU A 61 15.21 11.48 -0.55
CA GLU A 61 15.73 10.12 -0.60
C GLU A 61 16.17 9.67 0.80
N ARG A 62 16.84 10.56 1.55
CA ARG A 62 17.22 10.29 2.94
C ARG A 62 15.99 10.09 3.84
N LEU A 63 14.93 10.88 3.69
CA LEU A 63 13.69 10.72 4.44
C LEU A 63 12.92 9.44 4.07
N GLN A 64 12.93 9.03 2.81
CA GLN A 64 12.34 7.76 2.37
C GLN A 64 13.11 6.57 2.98
N ARG A 65 14.44 6.66 3.08
CA ARG A 65 15.27 5.66 3.76
C ARG A 65 15.04 5.62 5.28
N GLN A 66 14.77 6.78 5.89
CA GLN A 66 14.53 6.88 7.34
C GLN A 66 13.10 6.51 7.77
N SER A 67 12.10 6.81 6.93
CA SER A 67 10.70 6.46 7.21
C SER A 67 10.40 4.97 7.05
N SER A 68 11.28 4.22 6.37
CA SER A 68 11.22 2.76 6.33
C SER A 68 11.81 2.12 7.60
N ARG A 69 11.05 2.13 8.70
CA ARG A 69 11.16 0.99 9.63
C ARG A 69 10.54 -0.21 8.90
N PRO A 70 11.31 -1.26 8.58
CA PRO A 70 10.71 -2.44 7.96
C PRO A 70 9.69 -3.02 8.95
N LEU A 71 8.42 -3.06 8.55
CA LEU A 71 7.44 -3.92 9.21
C LEU A 71 8.06 -5.31 9.25
N GLY A 72 8.41 -5.75 10.46
CA GLY A 72 9.22 -6.92 10.71
C GLY A 72 8.64 -8.12 9.98
N LYS A 73 9.50 -8.97 9.44
CA LYS A 73 9.07 -10.18 8.72
C LYS A 73 8.18 -11.11 9.57
N GLY A 74 8.13 -10.91 10.89
CA GLY A 74 7.23 -11.58 11.84
C GLY A 74 5.78 -11.07 11.89
N GLU A 75 5.49 -9.85 11.42
CA GLU A 75 4.09 -9.38 11.31
C GLU A 75 3.42 -9.91 10.03
N ARG A 76 4.21 -10.48 9.12
CA ARG A 76 3.73 -10.95 7.81
C ARG A 76 2.91 -12.24 7.88
N VAL A 77 2.94 -12.99 8.98
CA VAL A 77 2.21 -14.27 9.08
C VAL A 77 1.84 -14.59 10.53
N VAL A 78 0.78 -13.97 11.06
CA VAL A 78 -0.11 -14.74 11.94
C VAL A 78 -1.28 -15.16 11.07
N ARG A 79 -1.10 -16.31 10.41
CA ARG A 79 -2.18 -17.09 9.79
C ARG A 79 -3.09 -17.60 10.90
N THR A 80 -3.96 -16.74 11.42
CA THR A 80 -5.19 -17.19 12.07
C THR A 80 -6.33 -16.84 11.13
N LEU A 81 -6.60 -17.75 10.19
CA LEU A 81 -7.89 -17.76 9.53
C LEU A 81 -8.92 -17.96 10.65
N ARG A 82 -9.60 -16.89 11.06
CA ARG A 82 -10.74 -17.01 11.97
C ARG A 82 -11.77 -17.91 11.27
N PRO A 83 -12.14 -19.06 11.85
CA PRO A 83 -13.13 -19.93 11.24
C PRO A 83 -14.45 -19.17 11.10
N ALA A 84 -15.14 -19.40 9.98
CA ALA A 84 -16.48 -18.86 9.76
C ALA A 84 -17.41 -19.35 10.89
N ALA A 85 -18.32 -18.48 11.35
CA ALA A 85 -19.29 -18.82 12.37
C ALA A 85 -20.12 -20.04 11.90
N GLY A 86 -19.87 -21.21 12.53
CA GLY A 86 -20.56 -22.47 12.25
C GLY A 86 -19.70 -23.66 11.81
N ALA A 87 -18.38 -23.51 11.61
CA ALA A 87 -17.50 -24.64 11.28
C ALA A 87 -16.92 -25.33 12.54
N PRO A 88 -16.95 -26.68 12.65
CA PRO A 88 -16.33 -27.37 13.78
C PRO A 88 -14.82 -27.16 13.78
N ALA A 89 -14.25 -26.86 14.95
CA ALA A 89 -12.82 -26.63 15.13
C ALA A 89 -12.03 -27.93 14.91
N THR A 90 -11.53 -28.15 13.69
CA THR A 90 -10.61 -29.26 13.44
C THR A 90 -9.20 -28.90 13.87
N GLY A 91 -8.84 -29.37 15.06
CA GLY A 91 -7.65 -30.18 15.30
C GLY A 91 -6.28 -29.54 15.05
N ASP A 92 -5.61 -29.29 16.17
CA ASP A 92 -4.18 -29.05 16.34
C ASP A 92 -3.32 -29.93 15.39
N ARG A 93 -2.50 -29.29 14.54
CA ARG A 93 -1.53 -30.00 13.69
C ARG A 93 -0.16 -29.93 14.34
N THR A 94 0.22 -31.03 14.97
CA THR A 94 1.55 -31.28 15.53
C THR A 94 2.64 -31.11 14.45
N PRO A 95 3.81 -30.52 14.76
CA PRO A 95 4.89 -30.38 13.79
C PRO A 95 5.57 -31.74 13.55
N ARG A 96 5.79 -32.09 12.27
CA ARG A 96 6.67 -33.21 11.89
C ARG A 96 8.13 -32.78 12.02
N GLN A 97 8.94 -33.68 12.60
CA GLN A 97 10.41 -33.60 12.66
C GLN A 97 11.04 -33.59 11.27
#